data_AF-A0A1H8RWQ4-F1
#
_entry.id   AF-A0A1H8RWQ4-F1
#
_cell.length_a   1.000
_cell.length_b   1.000
_cell.length_c   1.000
_cell.angle_alpha   90.00
_cell.angle_beta   90.00
_cell.angle_gamma   90.00
#
_symmetry.space_group_name_H-M   'P 1'
#
loop_
_entity.id
_entity.type
_entity.pdbx_description
1 polymer ?
#
loop_
_entity_poly.entity_id
_entity_poly.type
_entity_poly.pdbx_seq_one_letter_code
_entity_poly.pdbx_strand_id
1 'polypeptide(L)'
;MVAPAPQDRHSYPLEDFVIGRVAALIYGVASYLVFFVSFVYTVAFIGNYWVPKSIDVGVESGLLPSILIDVALLVAFACQHSIMARPAFKRWWTTVIPASCERSTYVLVSSLLLILILWQWRPITTTIWRVEGLPAAILIAISWIGWLIALASTYLIDHFELFGVRQVFDALRGAAARVTPFKTPLLYGLVRHPLMLGFLLAFWATPHMTAGHLLFAVMMTGYILVGVRLEEQDLVGQFGASYEHYRRRVPMLVPRLRGGRLRPAARPGAE
;
A
#
# COMPACT_ATOMS: atom_id res chain seq x y z
N MET A 1 29.45 2.54 60.98
CA MET A 1 28.50 3.19 60.05
C MET A 1 28.52 2.35 58.77
N VAL A 2 27.57 1.42 58.65
CA VAL A 2 27.54 0.42 57.56
C VAL A 2 26.82 1.06 56.37
N ALA A 3 27.47 1.12 55.22
CA ALA A 3 26.84 1.59 53.98
C ALA A 3 25.70 0.64 53.59
N PRO A 4 24.51 1.15 53.18
CA PRO A 4 23.44 0.28 52.73
C PRO A 4 23.82 -0.35 51.39
N ALA A 5 23.52 -1.63 51.23
CA ALA A 5 23.70 -2.37 49.98
C ALA A 5 22.87 -1.70 48.86
N PRO A 6 23.37 -1.69 47.60
CA PRO A 6 22.63 -1.11 46.49
C PRO A 6 21.35 -1.91 46.27
N GLN A 7 20.22 -1.22 46.32
CA GLN A 7 18.90 -1.75 45.97
C GLN A 7 18.91 -2.28 44.53
N ASP A 8 18.46 -3.52 44.39
CA ASP A 8 18.14 -4.20 43.14
C ASP A 8 17.29 -3.29 42.25
N ARG A 9 17.88 -2.78 41.17
CA ARG A 9 17.12 -2.10 40.11
C ARG A 9 16.42 -3.17 39.30
N HIS A 10 15.12 -3.36 39.57
CA HIS A 10 14.11 -3.96 38.69
C HIS A 10 14.69 -4.77 37.51
N SER A 11 15.09 -6.00 37.80
CA SER A 11 15.25 -7.05 36.80
C SER A 11 13.86 -7.39 36.26
N TYR A 12 13.38 -6.63 35.28
CA TYR A 12 12.34 -7.17 34.40
C TYR A 12 12.90 -8.45 33.80
N PRO A 13 12.30 -9.63 34.07
CA PRO A 13 12.89 -10.88 33.64
C PRO A 13 12.98 -10.87 32.12
N LEU A 14 14.13 -11.27 31.58
CA LEU A 14 14.38 -11.39 30.14
C LEU A 14 13.25 -12.11 29.39
N GLU A 15 12.53 -12.99 30.11
CA GLU A 15 11.34 -13.71 29.68
C GLU A 15 10.20 -12.79 29.21
N ASP A 16 9.82 -11.77 29.99
CA ASP A 16 8.73 -10.84 29.62
C ASP A 16 9.07 -10.08 28.33
N PHE A 17 10.35 -9.76 28.15
CA PHE A 17 10.84 -9.06 26.97
C PHE A 17 10.87 -9.96 25.73
N VAL A 18 11.22 -11.25 25.88
CA VAL A 18 11.15 -12.24 24.80
C VAL A 18 9.70 -12.55 24.44
N ILE A 19 8.81 -12.70 25.42
CA ILE A 19 7.36 -12.93 25.21
C ILE A 19 6.76 -11.76 24.41
N GLY A 20 7.06 -10.51 24.79
CA GLY A 20 6.59 -9.33 24.05
C GLY A 20 7.06 -9.29 22.59
N ARG A 21 8.30 -9.71 22.32
CA ARG A 21 8.85 -9.78 20.95
C ARG A 21 8.22 -10.90 20.12
N VAL A 22 7.97 -12.06 20.70
CA VAL A 22 7.29 -13.18 20.03
C VAL A 22 5.84 -12.80 19.73
N ALA A 23 5.14 -12.15 20.66
CA ALA A 23 3.79 -11.64 20.43
C ALA A 23 3.75 -10.63 19.26
N ALA A 24 4.71 -9.69 19.21
CA ALA A 24 4.84 -8.75 18.10
C ALA A 24 5.08 -9.44 16.75
N LEU A 25 5.88 -10.52 16.72
CA LEU A 25 6.09 -11.32 15.51
C LEU A 25 4.78 -11.97 15.04
N ILE A 26 4.08 -12.68 15.94
CA ILE A 26 2.81 -13.35 15.62
C ILE A 26 1.81 -12.33 15.10
N TYR A 27 1.72 -11.17 15.77
CA TYR A 27 0.86 -10.07 15.35
C TYR A 27 1.20 -9.55 13.94
N GLY A 28 2.48 -9.33 13.65
CA GLY A 28 2.92 -8.86 12.32
C GLY A 28 2.66 -9.88 11.21
N VAL A 29 2.91 -11.16 11.47
CA VAL A 29 2.61 -12.25 10.52
C VAL A 29 1.11 -12.37 10.28
N ALA A 30 0.28 -12.33 11.34
CA ALA A 30 -1.17 -12.37 11.21
C ALA A 30 -1.69 -11.17 10.41
N SER A 31 -1.19 -9.96 10.70
CA SER A 31 -1.54 -8.74 9.96
C SER A 31 -1.20 -8.86 8.47
N TYR A 32 -0.04 -9.44 8.15
CA TYR A 32 0.37 -9.71 6.77
C TYR A 32 -0.56 -10.72 6.07
N LEU A 33 -0.96 -11.80 6.76
CA LEU A 33 -1.87 -12.80 6.20
C LEU A 33 -3.26 -12.20 5.89
N VAL A 34 -3.78 -11.36 6.79
CA VAL A 34 -5.05 -10.63 6.56
C VAL A 34 -4.94 -9.71 5.34
N PHE A 35 -3.83 -8.97 5.23
CA PHE A 35 -3.54 -8.18 4.03
C PHE A 35 -3.51 -9.05 2.78
N PHE A 36 -2.74 -10.15 2.78
CA PHE A 36 -2.56 -10.98 1.61
C PHE A 36 -3.88 -11.57 1.11
N VAL A 37 -4.69 -12.13 2.02
CA VAL A 37 -6.01 -12.68 1.70
C VAL A 37 -6.95 -11.60 1.16
N SER A 38 -7.02 -10.44 1.82
CA SER A 38 -7.89 -9.34 1.36
C SER A 38 -7.44 -8.75 0.02
N PHE A 39 -6.13 -8.68 -0.23
CA PHE A 39 -5.56 -8.26 -1.51
C PHE A 39 -5.92 -9.24 -2.64
N VAL A 40 -5.72 -10.54 -2.43
CA VAL A 40 -6.12 -11.57 -3.42
C VAL A 40 -7.62 -11.54 -3.66
N TYR A 41 -8.43 -11.38 -2.61
CA TYR A 41 -9.88 -11.20 -2.75
C TYR A 41 -10.21 -9.94 -3.55
N THR A 42 -9.46 -8.85 -3.40
CA THR A 42 -9.66 -7.60 -4.17
C THR A 42 -9.44 -7.81 -5.66
N VAL A 43 -8.42 -8.58 -6.05
CA VAL A 43 -8.19 -8.96 -7.46
C VAL A 43 -9.42 -9.67 -8.03
N ALA A 44 -9.95 -10.64 -7.27
CA ALA A 44 -11.13 -11.40 -7.64
C ALA A 44 -12.42 -10.54 -7.65
N PHE A 45 -12.56 -9.66 -6.67
CA PHE A 45 -13.69 -8.75 -6.51
C PHE A 45 -13.81 -7.77 -7.69
N ILE A 46 -12.72 -7.10 -8.05
CA ILE A 46 -12.69 -6.12 -9.15
C ILE A 46 -12.83 -6.83 -10.51
N GLY A 47 -12.23 -8.01 -10.66
CA GLY A 47 -12.29 -8.80 -11.89
C GLY A 47 -13.57 -9.63 -12.08
N ASN A 48 -14.48 -9.63 -11.11
CA ASN A 48 -15.66 -10.53 -11.07
C ASN A 48 -15.29 -12.02 -11.20
N TYR A 49 -14.20 -12.45 -10.56
CA TYR A 49 -13.70 -13.83 -10.64
C TYR A 49 -14.12 -14.67 -9.44
N TRP A 50 -14.99 -15.67 -9.63
CA TRP A 50 -15.25 -16.79 -8.72
C TRP A 50 -15.27 -16.47 -7.21
N VAL A 51 -15.89 -15.36 -6.83
CA VAL A 51 -16.12 -14.96 -5.43
C VAL A 51 -17.61 -14.73 -5.18
N PRO A 52 -18.12 -14.99 -3.97
CA PRO A 52 -19.54 -14.84 -3.66
C PRO A 52 -20.01 -13.39 -3.74
N LYS A 53 -19.11 -12.44 -3.48
CA LYS A 53 -19.35 -11.01 -3.59
C LYS A 53 -18.24 -10.36 -4.39
N SER A 54 -18.59 -9.75 -5.52
CA SER A 54 -17.71 -9.00 -6.41
C SER A 54 -18.20 -7.56 -6.56
N ILE A 55 -17.50 -6.75 -7.38
CA ILE A 55 -17.86 -5.36 -7.61
C ILE A 55 -19.26 -5.17 -8.22
N ASP A 56 -19.74 -6.20 -8.94
CA ASP A 56 -21.04 -6.22 -9.62
C ASP A 56 -22.05 -7.21 -9.01
N VAL A 57 -21.67 -7.98 -7.98
CA VAL A 57 -22.53 -9.00 -7.34
C VAL A 57 -22.78 -8.63 -5.88
N GLY A 58 -24.05 -8.49 -5.49
CA GLY A 58 -24.42 -8.16 -4.12
C GLY A 58 -25.84 -7.63 -3.98
N VAL A 59 -26.14 -7.08 -2.81
CA VAL A 59 -27.45 -6.50 -2.49
C VAL A 59 -27.63 -5.17 -3.21
N GLU A 60 -28.66 -5.08 -4.06
CA GLU A 60 -29.09 -3.82 -4.67
C GLU A 60 -29.86 -2.98 -3.65
N SER A 61 -29.43 -1.73 -3.46
CA SER A 61 -29.99 -0.80 -2.46
C SER A 61 -30.61 0.46 -3.06
N GLY A 62 -30.80 0.50 -4.39
CA GLY A 62 -31.16 1.71 -5.13
C GLY A 62 -29.97 2.64 -5.38
N LEU A 63 -30.04 3.47 -6.42
CA LEU A 63 -28.89 4.22 -6.93
C LEU A 63 -28.27 5.17 -5.89
N LEU A 64 -29.07 6.04 -5.28
CA LEU A 64 -28.57 7.05 -4.34
C LEU A 64 -27.97 6.41 -3.07
N PRO A 65 -28.64 5.44 -2.40
CA PRO A 65 -28.04 4.74 -1.26
C PRO A 65 -26.74 4.02 -1.63
N SER A 66 -26.66 3.37 -2.79
CA SER A 66 -25.42 2.71 -3.24
C SER A 66 -24.26 3.70 -3.36
N ILE A 67 -24.47 4.83 -4.05
CA ILE A 67 -23.45 5.87 -4.20
C ILE A 67 -22.99 6.40 -2.83
N LEU A 68 -23.92 6.73 -1.93
CA LEU A 68 -23.58 7.28 -0.61
C LEU A 68 -22.77 6.29 0.23
N ILE A 69 -23.18 5.02 0.26
CA ILE A 69 -22.50 3.96 1.00
C ILE A 69 -21.10 3.73 0.42
N ASP A 70 -20.98 3.54 -0.89
CA ASP A 70 -19.71 3.24 -1.53
C ASP A 70 -18.71 4.39 -1.41
N VAL A 71 -19.17 5.64 -1.60
CA VAL A 71 -18.33 6.82 -1.39
C VAL A 71 -17.89 6.92 0.08
N ALA A 72 -18.80 6.70 1.03
CA ALA A 72 -18.45 6.74 2.46
C ALA A 72 -17.41 5.67 2.82
N LEU A 73 -17.55 4.45 2.29
CA LEU A 73 -16.59 3.35 2.48
C LEU A 73 -15.20 3.70 1.91
N LEU A 74 -15.15 4.21 0.68
CA LEU A 74 -13.91 4.61 0.03
C LEU A 74 -13.23 5.80 0.72
N VAL A 75 -14.01 6.79 1.16
CA VAL A 75 -13.51 7.94 1.93
C VAL A 75 -12.98 7.49 3.28
N ALA A 76 -13.68 6.61 4.00
CA ALA A 76 -13.21 6.08 5.28
C ALA A 76 -11.85 5.38 5.14
N PHE A 77 -11.71 4.51 4.13
CA PHE A 77 -10.44 3.88 3.80
C PHE A 77 -9.36 4.91 3.45
N ALA A 78 -9.64 5.83 2.55
CA ALA A 78 -8.69 6.85 2.10
C ALA A 78 -8.21 7.75 3.27
N CYS A 79 -9.12 8.17 4.14
CA CYS A 79 -8.83 8.96 5.32
C CYS A 79 -7.93 8.18 6.29
N GLN A 80 -8.34 6.95 6.68
CA GLN A 80 -7.55 6.14 7.59
C GLN A 80 -6.15 5.86 7.05
N HIS A 81 -6.04 5.38 5.81
CA HIS A 81 -4.77 5.05 5.17
C HIS A 81 -3.87 6.29 5.08
N SER A 82 -4.43 7.45 4.70
CA SER A 82 -3.65 8.69 4.60
C SER A 82 -3.22 9.24 5.95
N ILE A 83 -4.10 9.23 6.96
CA ILE A 83 -3.80 9.76 8.30
C ILE A 83 -2.69 8.94 8.93
N MET A 84 -2.82 7.61 8.93
CA MET A 84 -1.83 6.73 9.54
C MET A 84 -0.49 6.73 8.79
N ALA A 85 -0.48 7.10 7.50
CA ALA A 85 0.76 7.22 6.75
C ALA A 85 1.61 8.44 7.18
N ARG A 86 1.00 9.47 7.79
CA ARG A 86 1.67 10.74 8.09
C ARG A 86 2.72 10.62 9.21
N PRO A 87 3.88 11.30 9.07
CA PRO A 87 4.92 11.30 10.10
C PRO A 87 4.43 11.79 11.48
N ALA A 88 3.49 12.75 11.51
CA ALA A 88 2.92 13.25 12.76
C ALA A 88 2.11 12.17 13.50
N PHE A 89 1.23 11.46 12.78
CA PHE A 89 0.45 10.38 13.35
C PHE A 89 1.35 9.24 13.83
N LYS A 90 2.35 8.85 13.02
CA LYS A 90 3.31 7.80 13.39
C LYS A 90 4.02 8.11 14.71
N ARG A 91 4.57 9.32 14.85
CA ARG A 91 5.25 9.76 16.09
C ARG A 91 4.34 9.68 17.31
N TRP A 92 3.08 10.12 17.17
CA TRP A 92 2.10 10.02 18.25
C TRP A 92 1.75 8.56 18.56
N TRP A 93 1.46 7.76 17.55
CA TRP A 93 1.00 6.38 17.70
C TRP A 93 2.06 5.45 18.29
N THR A 94 3.34 5.68 17.99
CA THR A 94 4.46 4.95 18.60
C THR A 94 4.66 5.26 20.10
N THR A 95 3.92 6.20 20.68
CA THR A 95 3.86 6.38 22.14
C THR A 95 2.83 5.47 22.80
N VAL A 96 1.89 4.93 22.02
CA VAL A 96 0.80 4.06 22.48
C VAL A 96 1.13 2.59 22.24
N ILE A 97 1.69 2.27 21.07
CA ILE A 97 2.06 0.90 20.70
C ILE A 97 3.58 0.76 20.46
N PRO A 98 4.16 -0.44 20.60
CA PRO A 98 5.56 -0.67 20.27
C PRO A 98 5.88 -0.25 18.84
N ALA A 99 6.99 0.48 18.65
CA ALA A 99 7.38 1.00 17.33
C ALA A 99 7.54 -0.09 16.25
N SER A 100 7.95 -1.30 16.65
CA SER A 100 8.03 -2.47 15.76
C SER A 100 6.67 -2.91 15.20
N CYS A 101 5.58 -2.62 15.91
CA CYS A 101 4.22 -2.99 15.54
C CYS A 101 3.48 -1.89 14.77
N GLU A 102 4.04 -0.67 14.65
CA GLU A 102 3.40 0.46 13.97
C GLU A 102 2.99 0.09 12.56
N ARG A 103 3.94 -0.42 11.76
CA ARG A 103 3.67 -0.75 10.36
C ARG A 103 2.71 -1.93 10.21
N SER A 104 2.82 -2.94 11.06
CA SER A 104 1.88 -4.07 11.06
C SER A 104 0.46 -3.63 11.42
N THR A 105 0.31 -2.71 12.37
CA THR A 105 -0.98 -2.14 12.77
C THR A 105 -1.59 -1.30 11.66
N TYR A 106 -0.77 -0.47 11.01
CA TYR A 106 -1.19 0.25 9.80
C TYR A 106 -1.77 -0.70 8.75
N VAL A 107 -1.06 -1.80 8.46
CA VAL A 107 -1.47 -2.79 7.46
C VAL A 107 -2.75 -3.49 7.88
N LEU A 108 -2.86 -3.92 9.14
CA LEU A 108 -4.05 -4.58 9.66
C LEU A 108 -5.29 -3.68 9.54
N VAL A 109 -5.22 -2.45 10.07
CA VAL A 109 -6.37 -1.52 10.05
C VAL A 109 -6.78 -1.19 8.61
N SER A 110 -5.81 -0.97 7.72
CA SER A 110 -6.10 -0.74 6.29
C SER A 110 -6.75 -1.96 5.64
N SER A 111 -6.30 -3.17 5.99
CA SER A 111 -6.87 -4.42 5.48
C SER A 111 -8.29 -4.66 6.00
N LEU A 112 -8.57 -4.31 7.25
CA LEU A 112 -9.92 -4.41 7.82
C LEU A 112 -10.89 -3.43 7.14
N LEU A 113 -10.46 -2.21 6.84
CA LEU A 113 -11.28 -1.28 6.06
C LEU A 113 -11.45 -1.72 4.60
N LEU A 114 -10.42 -2.35 4.01
CA LEU A 114 -10.56 -2.98 2.70
C LEU A 114 -11.58 -4.12 2.74
N ILE A 115 -11.52 -5.01 3.73
CA ILE A 115 -12.52 -6.06 3.94
C ILE A 115 -13.92 -5.46 4.12
N LEU A 116 -14.04 -4.35 4.86
CA LEU A 116 -15.30 -3.65 5.03
C LEU A 116 -15.84 -3.11 3.69
N ILE A 117 -14.99 -2.53 2.84
CA ILE A 117 -15.36 -2.13 1.48
C ILE A 117 -15.89 -3.35 0.72
N LEU A 118 -15.09 -4.42 0.63
CA LEU A 118 -15.43 -5.63 -0.12
C LEU A 118 -16.75 -6.25 0.35
N TRP A 119 -17.01 -6.21 1.67
CA TRP A 119 -18.22 -6.76 2.27
C TRP A 119 -19.45 -5.86 2.09
N GLN A 120 -19.31 -4.55 2.26
CA GLN A 120 -20.43 -3.61 2.30
C GLN A 120 -20.72 -2.89 0.99
N TRP A 121 -19.88 -3.09 -0.04
CA TRP A 121 -20.05 -2.54 -1.38
C TRP A 121 -21.44 -2.79 -1.94
N ARG A 122 -22.01 -1.79 -2.61
CA ARG A 122 -23.36 -1.83 -3.19
C ARG A 122 -23.28 -1.74 -4.72
N PRO A 123 -23.45 -2.86 -5.44
CA PRO A 123 -23.28 -2.87 -6.88
C PRO A 123 -24.25 -1.89 -7.56
N ILE A 124 -23.76 -1.19 -8.58
CA ILE A 124 -24.55 -0.36 -9.49
C ILE A 124 -24.34 -0.93 -10.89
N THR A 125 -25.18 -1.89 -11.25
CA THR A 125 -25.02 -2.81 -12.39
C THR A 125 -25.29 -2.17 -13.76
N THR A 126 -25.68 -0.90 -13.80
CA THR A 126 -25.83 -0.12 -15.04
C THR A 126 -24.54 -0.20 -15.85
N THR A 127 -24.62 -0.76 -17.05
CA THR A 127 -23.46 -0.94 -17.92
C THR A 127 -23.09 0.38 -18.59
N ILE A 128 -21.83 0.80 -18.45
CA ILE A 128 -21.25 1.96 -19.14
C ILE A 128 -20.66 1.53 -20.48
N TRP A 129 -19.86 0.45 -20.47
CA TRP A 129 -19.42 -0.22 -21.68
C TRP A 129 -19.30 -1.73 -21.48
N ARG A 130 -19.45 -2.44 -22.60
CA ARG A 130 -19.16 -3.86 -22.71
C ARG A 130 -18.52 -4.11 -24.05
N VAL A 131 -17.38 -4.79 -24.05
CA VAL A 131 -16.71 -5.22 -25.28
C VAL A 131 -16.49 -6.73 -25.23
N GLU A 132 -16.44 -7.35 -26.39
CA GLU A 132 -16.32 -8.81 -26.56
C GLU A 132 -15.19 -9.14 -27.52
N GLY A 133 -14.81 -10.43 -27.60
CA GLY A 133 -13.78 -10.92 -28.50
C GLY A 133 -12.38 -10.42 -28.16
N LEU A 134 -11.58 -10.12 -29.19
CA LEU A 134 -10.17 -9.72 -29.03
C LEU A 134 -9.98 -8.45 -28.17
N PRO A 135 -10.77 -7.36 -28.32
CA PRO A 135 -10.68 -6.20 -27.42
C PRO A 135 -10.88 -6.56 -25.95
N ALA A 136 -11.80 -7.47 -25.63
CA ALA A 136 -12.02 -7.93 -24.26
C ALA A 136 -10.80 -8.65 -23.69
N ALA A 137 -10.20 -9.56 -24.48
CA ALA A 137 -8.98 -10.26 -24.10
C ALA A 137 -7.80 -9.30 -23.86
N ILE A 138 -7.67 -8.25 -24.68
CA ILE A 138 -6.65 -7.22 -24.52
C ILE A 138 -6.85 -6.46 -23.19
N LEU A 139 -8.08 -6.05 -22.86
CA LEU A 139 -8.35 -5.35 -21.59
C LEU A 139 -8.05 -6.25 -20.38
N ILE A 140 -8.46 -7.52 -20.43
CA ILE A 140 -8.14 -8.50 -19.38
C ILE A 140 -6.62 -8.64 -19.22
N ALA A 141 -5.88 -8.76 -20.33
CA ALA A 141 -4.42 -8.85 -20.29
C ALA A 141 -3.77 -7.60 -19.68
N ILE A 142 -4.25 -6.40 -20.04
CA ILE A 142 -3.77 -5.13 -19.44
C ILE A 142 -4.05 -5.11 -17.93
N SER A 143 -5.21 -5.57 -17.49
CA SER A 143 -5.55 -5.63 -16.05
C SER A 143 -4.58 -6.55 -15.30
N TRP A 144 -4.33 -7.76 -15.81
CA TRP A 144 -3.38 -8.70 -15.22
C TRP A 144 -1.95 -8.17 -15.21
N ILE A 145 -1.53 -7.48 -16.27
CA ILE A 145 -0.24 -6.76 -16.29
C ILE A 145 -0.22 -5.69 -15.20
N GLY A 146 -1.32 -4.95 -15.00
CA GLY A 146 -1.46 -3.97 -13.92
C GLY A 146 -1.25 -4.58 -12.54
N TRP A 147 -1.94 -5.70 -12.24
CA TRP A 147 -1.77 -6.44 -10.99
C TRP A 147 -0.34 -6.96 -10.80
N LEU A 148 0.27 -7.50 -11.87
CA LEU A 148 1.65 -7.98 -11.83
C LEU A 148 2.64 -6.84 -11.58
N ILE A 149 2.46 -5.68 -12.21
CA ILE A 149 3.28 -4.49 -11.96
C ILE A 149 3.13 -4.03 -10.51
N ALA A 150 1.91 -3.97 -9.99
CA ALA A 150 1.65 -3.59 -8.60
C ALA A 150 2.38 -4.52 -7.63
N LEU A 151 2.23 -5.85 -7.81
CA LEU A 151 2.90 -6.85 -6.99
C LEU A 151 4.43 -6.77 -7.12
N ALA A 152 4.98 -6.77 -8.34
CA ALA A 152 6.41 -6.70 -8.59
C ALA A 152 7.04 -5.43 -7.97
N SER A 153 6.34 -4.30 -8.03
CA SER A 153 6.80 -3.04 -7.44
C SER A 153 6.99 -3.13 -5.93
N THR A 154 6.15 -3.90 -5.22
CA THR A 154 6.32 -4.12 -3.77
C THR A 154 7.63 -4.85 -3.45
N TYR A 155 8.02 -5.86 -4.25
CA TYR A 155 9.28 -6.59 -4.08
C TYR A 155 10.50 -5.76 -4.47
N LEU A 156 10.36 -4.84 -5.43
CA LEU A 156 11.45 -3.98 -5.86
C LEU A 156 11.90 -2.97 -4.80
N ILE A 157 10.99 -2.47 -3.95
CA ILE A 157 11.36 -1.62 -2.82
C ILE A 157 11.85 -2.51 -1.67
N ASP A 158 10.90 -3.17 -1.00
CA ASP A 158 11.11 -4.20 0.02
C ASP A 158 9.75 -4.68 0.54
N HIS A 159 9.22 -5.78 0.01
CA HIS A 159 7.83 -6.22 0.26
C HIS A 159 7.55 -6.42 1.76
N PHE A 160 8.46 -7.07 2.47
CA PHE A 160 8.26 -7.39 3.89
C PHE A 160 8.41 -6.18 4.80
N GLU A 161 9.25 -5.20 4.44
CA GLU A 161 9.31 -3.90 5.14
C GLU A 161 8.06 -3.06 4.85
N LEU A 162 7.57 -3.07 3.61
CA LEU A 162 6.35 -2.36 3.21
C LEU A 162 5.13 -2.89 3.97
N PHE A 163 5.08 -4.18 4.29
CA PHE A 163 3.96 -4.79 5.01
C PHE A 163 4.21 -5.06 6.51
N GLY A 164 5.29 -4.53 7.09
CA GLY A 164 5.50 -4.54 8.54
C GLY A 164 6.15 -5.79 9.13
N VAL A 165 6.40 -6.82 8.31
CA VAL A 165 6.95 -8.11 8.74
C VAL A 165 8.43 -8.00 9.12
N ARG A 166 9.20 -7.20 8.37
CA ARG A 166 10.64 -7.03 8.68
C ARG A 166 10.83 -6.36 10.04
N GLN A 167 10.03 -5.35 10.36
CA GLN A 167 10.15 -4.55 11.58
C GLN A 167 9.94 -5.40 12.84
N VAL A 168 8.96 -6.32 12.83
CA VAL A 168 8.72 -7.23 13.95
C VAL A 168 9.80 -8.31 14.06
N PHE A 169 10.36 -8.75 12.92
CA PHE A 169 11.44 -9.73 12.89
C PHE A 169 12.79 -9.16 13.34
N ASP A 170 13.10 -7.94 12.95
CA ASP A 170 14.28 -7.21 13.42
C ASP A 170 14.19 -6.94 14.93
N ALA A 171 12.99 -6.59 15.43
CA ALA A 171 12.74 -6.42 16.86
C ALA A 171 12.94 -7.72 17.65
N LEU A 172 12.52 -8.87 17.11
CA LEU A 172 12.78 -10.19 17.72
C LEU A 172 14.29 -10.46 17.83
N ARG A 173 15.05 -10.14 16.78
CA ARG A 173 16.51 -10.29 16.74
C ARG A 173 17.27 -9.26 17.58
N GLY A 174 16.57 -8.28 18.16
CA GLY A 174 17.21 -7.16 18.86
C GLY A 174 18.04 -6.26 17.95
N ALA A 175 17.78 -6.27 16.64
CA ALA A 175 18.49 -5.42 15.69
C ALA A 175 18.02 -3.96 15.80
N ALA A 176 18.96 -3.02 15.71
CA ALA A 176 18.63 -1.60 15.66
C ALA A 176 17.86 -1.25 14.37
N ALA A 177 16.99 -0.24 14.46
CA ALA A 177 16.23 0.25 13.31
C ALA A 177 17.18 0.69 12.19
N ARG A 178 17.00 0.11 10.99
CA ARG A 178 17.84 0.42 9.82
C ARG A 178 17.33 1.69 9.15
N VAL A 179 18.26 2.54 8.73
CA VAL A 179 17.95 3.66 7.83
C VAL A 179 17.82 3.09 6.42
N THR A 180 16.63 3.20 5.82
CA THR A 180 16.39 2.71 4.45
C THR A 180 17.07 3.66 3.44
N PRO A 181 18.09 3.20 2.69
CA PRO A 181 18.75 4.04 1.70
C PRO A 181 17.81 4.30 0.52
N PHE A 182 17.90 5.50 -0.07
CA PHE A 182 17.15 5.84 -1.29
C PHE A 182 17.60 4.94 -2.45
N LYS A 183 16.67 4.17 -3.04
CA LYS A 183 16.91 3.26 -4.16
C LYS A 183 15.86 3.49 -5.24
N THR A 184 16.28 3.42 -6.50
CA THR A 184 15.40 3.56 -7.68
C THR A 184 15.58 2.37 -8.64
N PRO A 185 15.14 1.17 -8.27
CA PRO A 185 15.36 -0.03 -9.07
C PRO A 185 14.38 -0.17 -10.25
N LEU A 186 14.88 -0.63 -11.40
CA LEU A 186 14.14 -1.14 -12.56
C LEU A 186 12.93 -0.26 -12.97
N LEU A 187 11.71 -0.61 -12.55
CA LEU A 187 10.48 0.11 -12.87
C LEU A 187 10.48 1.56 -12.36
N TYR A 188 11.14 1.81 -11.23
CA TYR A 188 11.34 3.15 -10.68
C TYR A 188 12.27 4.02 -11.55
N GLY A 189 12.96 3.45 -12.54
CA GLY A 189 13.66 4.19 -13.58
C GLY A 189 12.75 4.68 -14.71
N LEU A 190 11.60 4.03 -14.93
CA LEU A 190 10.65 4.33 -16.00
C LEU A 190 9.59 5.33 -15.54
N VAL A 191 9.02 5.09 -14.36
CA VAL A 191 8.00 5.92 -13.72
C VAL A 191 8.28 5.99 -12.22
N ARG A 192 7.93 7.10 -11.55
CA ARG A 192 8.21 7.27 -10.12
C ARG A 192 7.34 6.40 -9.23
N HIS A 193 6.12 6.11 -9.67
CA HIS A 193 5.10 5.40 -8.89
C HIS A 193 4.57 4.17 -9.64
N PRO A 194 5.41 3.15 -9.92
CA PRO A 194 5.01 1.99 -10.71
C PRO A 194 3.91 1.16 -10.02
N LEU A 195 3.92 1.06 -8.69
CA LEU A 195 2.86 0.41 -7.92
C LEU A 195 1.50 1.06 -8.16
N MET A 196 1.45 2.40 -8.15
CA MET A 196 0.24 3.18 -8.40
C MET A 196 -0.23 3.05 -9.85
N LEU A 197 0.71 3.05 -10.81
CA LEU A 197 0.39 2.78 -12.21
C LEU A 197 -0.21 1.39 -12.40
N GLY A 198 0.35 0.37 -11.73
CA GLY A 198 -0.19 -0.99 -11.75
C GLY A 198 -1.65 -1.05 -11.30
N PHE A 199 -1.98 -0.38 -10.20
CA PHE A 199 -3.36 -0.27 -9.74
C PHE A 199 -4.28 0.45 -10.72
N LEU A 200 -3.85 1.58 -11.30
CA LEU A 200 -4.65 2.29 -12.29
C LEU A 200 -4.96 1.43 -13.52
N LEU A 201 -3.97 0.68 -14.03
CA LEU A 201 -4.19 -0.26 -15.12
C LEU A 201 -5.19 -1.35 -14.73
N ALA A 202 -5.02 -1.93 -13.54
CA ALA A 202 -5.89 -2.99 -13.03
C ALA A 202 -7.36 -2.54 -12.88
N PHE A 203 -7.58 -1.32 -12.37
CA PHE A 203 -8.91 -0.78 -12.07
C PHE A 203 -9.65 -0.26 -13.31
N TRP A 204 -8.93 0.19 -14.33
CA TRP A 204 -9.57 0.76 -15.53
C TRP A 204 -9.73 -0.26 -16.66
N ALA A 205 -8.84 -1.24 -16.77
CA ALA A 205 -8.84 -2.19 -17.88
C ALA A 205 -9.82 -3.36 -17.65
N THR A 206 -11.12 -3.10 -17.76
CA THR A 206 -12.15 -4.15 -17.70
C THR A 206 -12.95 -4.21 -19.02
N PRO A 207 -13.25 -5.42 -19.53
CA PRO A 207 -14.12 -5.59 -20.71
C PRO A 207 -15.57 -5.21 -20.43
N HIS A 208 -15.99 -5.24 -19.16
CA HIS A 208 -17.32 -4.85 -18.71
C HIS A 208 -17.19 -3.85 -17.56
N MET A 209 -17.53 -2.59 -17.85
CA MET A 209 -17.53 -1.53 -16.86
C MET A 209 -18.96 -1.16 -16.50
N THR A 210 -19.29 -1.37 -15.24
CA THR A 210 -20.54 -0.90 -14.64
C THR A 210 -20.36 0.48 -14.02
N ALA A 211 -21.46 1.17 -13.70
CA ALA A 211 -21.42 2.46 -13.01
C ALA A 211 -20.75 2.33 -11.63
N GLY A 212 -20.94 1.21 -10.94
CA GLY A 212 -20.29 0.92 -9.66
C GLY A 212 -18.78 0.77 -9.82
N HIS A 213 -18.34 -0.03 -10.80
CA HIS A 213 -16.92 -0.15 -11.11
C HIS A 213 -16.30 1.19 -11.52
N LEU A 214 -17.00 1.98 -12.34
CA LEU A 214 -16.52 3.31 -12.73
C LEU A 214 -16.38 4.25 -11.53
N LEU A 215 -17.35 4.26 -10.60
CA LEU A 215 -17.28 5.02 -9.36
C LEU A 215 -16.04 4.63 -8.55
N PHE A 216 -15.80 3.32 -8.36
CA PHE A 216 -14.61 2.81 -7.71
C PHE A 216 -13.33 3.30 -8.40
N ALA A 217 -13.21 3.10 -9.72
CA ALA A 217 -12.03 3.44 -10.49
C ALA A 217 -11.71 4.94 -10.43
N VAL A 218 -12.72 5.81 -10.55
CA VAL A 218 -12.57 7.27 -10.47
C VAL A 218 -12.14 7.70 -9.06
N MET A 219 -12.83 7.22 -8.02
CA MET A 219 -12.52 7.57 -6.64
C MET A 219 -11.12 7.10 -6.23
N MET A 220 -10.75 5.87 -6.59
CA MET A 220 -9.41 5.33 -6.33
C MET A 220 -8.33 6.06 -7.13
N THR A 221 -8.62 6.49 -8.36
CA THR A 221 -7.72 7.35 -9.14
C THR A 221 -7.49 8.69 -8.44
N GLY A 222 -8.56 9.37 -8.01
CA GLY A 222 -8.47 10.61 -7.26
C GLY A 222 -7.65 10.43 -5.98
N TYR A 223 -7.90 9.36 -5.24
CA TYR A 223 -7.15 9.00 -4.05
C TYR A 223 -5.66 8.79 -4.32
N ILE A 224 -5.31 7.98 -5.32
CA ILE A 224 -3.92 7.73 -5.73
C ILE A 224 -3.21 9.04 -6.10
N LEU A 225 -3.87 9.90 -6.87
CA LEU A 225 -3.29 11.18 -7.30
C LEU A 225 -3.05 12.15 -6.14
N VAL A 226 -3.89 12.14 -5.11
CA VAL A 226 -3.67 12.91 -3.88
C VAL A 226 -2.54 12.27 -3.07
N GLY A 227 -2.59 10.94 -2.88
CA GLY A 227 -1.57 10.18 -2.15
C GLY A 227 -0.17 10.38 -2.70
N VAL A 228 0.00 10.22 -4.01
CA VAL A 228 1.28 10.43 -4.72
C VAL A 228 1.80 11.86 -4.52
N ARG A 229 0.96 12.89 -4.62
CA ARG A 229 1.43 14.28 -4.41
C ARG A 229 1.95 14.50 -3.01
N LEU A 230 1.25 13.97 -2.01
CA LEU A 230 1.64 14.11 -0.62
C LEU A 230 2.89 13.27 -0.31
N GLU A 231 3.01 12.08 -0.91
CA GLU A 231 4.21 11.24 -0.83
C GLU A 231 5.42 11.96 -1.45
N GLU A 232 5.28 12.59 -2.62
CA GLU A 232 6.40 13.33 -3.22
C GLU A 232 6.84 14.52 -2.35
N GLN A 233 5.92 15.17 -1.64
CA GLN A 233 6.26 16.23 -0.68
C GLN A 233 7.06 15.67 0.50
N ASP A 234 6.63 14.55 1.07
CA ASP A 234 7.32 13.88 2.16
C ASP A 234 8.72 13.40 1.72
N LEU A 235 8.86 12.87 0.50
CA LEU A 235 10.13 12.43 -0.06
C LEU A 235 11.09 13.58 -0.37
N VAL A 236 10.60 14.74 -0.81
CA VAL A 236 11.41 15.97 -0.90
C VAL A 236 11.89 16.39 0.48
N GLY A 237 11.02 16.36 1.49
CA GLY A 237 11.40 16.67 2.87
C GLY A 237 12.47 15.72 3.43
N GLN A 238 12.41 14.43 3.08
CA GLN A 238 13.33 13.41 3.57
C GLN A 238 14.67 13.35 2.83
N PHE A 239 14.66 13.48 1.49
CA PHE A 239 15.83 13.24 0.63
C PHE A 239 16.34 14.49 -0.10
N GLY A 240 15.65 15.62 0.02
CA GLY A 240 16.08 16.92 -0.50
C GLY A 240 16.45 16.89 -1.99
N ALA A 241 17.63 17.45 -2.30
CA ALA A 241 18.12 17.63 -3.67
C ALA A 241 18.24 16.32 -4.47
N SER A 242 18.52 15.19 -3.80
CA SER A 242 18.61 13.88 -4.47
C SER A 242 17.27 13.46 -5.08
N TYR A 243 16.17 13.68 -4.35
CA TYR A 243 14.84 13.37 -4.84
C TYR A 243 14.37 14.39 -5.89
N GLU A 244 14.70 15.67 -5.73
CA GLU A 244 14.40 16.66 -6.76
C GLU A 244 15.06 16.33 -8.11
N HIS A 245 16.32 15.91 -8.09
CA HIS A 245 17.04 15.52 -9.29
C HIS A 245 16.40 14.28 -9.94
N TYR A 246 15.96 13.31 -9.14
CA TYR A 246 15.18 12.17 -9.61
C TYR A 246 13.84 12.60 -10.24
N ARG A 247 13.09 13.50 -9.58
CA ARG A 247 11.79 14.03 -10.03
C ARG A 247 11.87 14.72 -11.39
N ARG A 248 12.97 15.39 -11.70
CA ARG A 248 13.19 16.04 -13.02
C ARG A 248 13.38 15.03 -14.16
N ARG A 249 13.96 13.86 -13.86
CA ARG A 249 14.34 12.85 -14.87
C ARG A 249 13.23 11.85 -15.15
N VAL A 250 12.55 11.36 -14.12
CA VAL A 250 11.58 10.27 -14.23
C VAL A 250 10.16 10.81 -14.12
N PRO A 251 9.24 10.51 -15.07
CA PRO A 251 7.85 10.97 -15.01
C PRO A 251 7.05 10.29 -13.89
N MET A 252 5.96 10.92 -13.46
CA MET A 252 5.19 10.49 -12.29
C MET A 252 4.51 9.12 -12.49
N LEU A 253 3.66 9.00 -13.52
CA LEU A 253 2.82 7.81 -13.78
C LEU A 253 2.88 7.34 -15.24
N VAL A 254 2.91 8.25 -16.22
CA VAL A 254 2.93 7.89 -17.64
C VAL A 254 4.39 7.88 -18.14
N PRO A 255 4.90 6.75 -18.67
CA PRO A 255 6.25 6.69 -19.22
C PRO A 255 6.43 7.69 -20.36
N ARG A 256 7.61 8.33 -20.44
CA ARG A 256 7.95 9.17 -21.59
C ARG A 256 8.33 8.26 -22.76
N LEU A 257 7.50 8.21 -23.80
CA LEU A 257 7.76 7.44 -25.04
C LEU A 257 8.86 8.05 -25.94
N ARG A 258 9.60 9.08 -25.49
CA ARG A 258 10.69 9.70 -26.27
C ARG A 258 12.05 9.45 -25.65
N GLY A 259 12.92 8.79 -26.42
CA GLY A 259 14.27 8.39 -26.07
C GLY A 259 15.15 9.54 -25.59
N GLY A 260 15.35 9.62 -24.28
CA GLY A 260 16.47 10.34 -23.69
C GLY A 260 17.53 9.33 -23.32
N ARG A 261 18.70 9.38 -23.97
CA ARG A 261 19.89 8.60 -23.62
C ARG A 261 20.05 8.58 -22.09
N LEU A 262 20.00 7.39 -21.50
CA LEU A 262 20.49 7.16 -20.15
C LEU A 262 21.96 7.59 -20.14
N ARG A 263 22.26 8.82 -19.70
CA ARG A 263 23.63 9.19 -19.35
C ARG A 263 23.98 8.35 -18.11
N PRO A 264 25.03 7.51 -18.16
CA PRO A 264 25.46 6.76 -17.00
C PRO A 264 25.70 7.73 -15.83
N ALA A 265 25.23 7.36 -14.64
CA ALA A 265 25.57 8.09 -13.43
C ALA A 265 27.09 8.16 -13.32
N ALA A 266 27.64 9.38 -13.26
CA ALA A 266 29.05 9.57 -12.96
C ALA A 266 29.33 8.90 -11.61
N ARG A 267 30.32 7.99 -11.59
CA ARG A 267 30.82 7.41 -10.35
C ARG A 267 31.37 8.54 -9.47
N PRO A 268 31.03 8.60 -8.18
CA PRO A 268 31.71 9.53 -7.28
C PRO A 268 33.15 9.04 -7.09
N GLY A 269 34.12 9.90 -7.41
CA GLY A 269 35.50 9.85 -6.91
C GLY A 269 36.37 8.69 -7.43
N ALA A 270 37.18 8.99 -8.43
CA ALA A 270 38.54 8.46 -8.52
C ALA A 270 39.46 9.67 -8.69
N GLU A 271 40.13 9.98 -7.59
CA GLU A 271 41.30 10.87 -7.38
C GLU A 271 41.15 12.37 -7.67
#